data_AF-A0A1H3N1D0-F1
#
_entry.id   AF-A0A1H3N1D0-F1
#
_cell.length_a   1.000
_cell.length_b   1.000
_cell.length_c   1.000
_cell.angle_alpha   90.00
_cell.angle_beta   90.00
_cell.angle_gamma   90.00
#
_symmetry.space_group_name_H-M   'P 1'
#
loop_
_entity.id
_entity.type
_entity.pdbx_description
1 polymer ?
#
loop_
_entity_poly.entity_id
_entity_poly.type
_entity_poly.pdbx_seq_one_letter_code
_entity_poly.pdbx_strand_id
1 'polypeptide(L)' 'TIKLWMGSAHFLTKTLKRVKTEMSLHVLAYNLKRVMQILGVDRLMREIRA' A
#
# COMPACT_ATOMS: atom_id res chain seq x y z
N THR A 1 -5.87 -6.55 8.33
CA THR A 1 -5.75 -6.66 6.85
C THR A 1 -6.24 -5.36 6.22
N ILE A 2 -5.88 -4.98 4.99
CA ILE A 2 -6.27 -3.71 4.31
C ILE A 2 -7.69 -3.23 4.68
N LYS A 3 -8.68 -4.13 4.68
CA LYS A 3 -10.08 -3.86 5.06
C LYS A 3 -10.29 -3.26 6.47
N LEU A 4 -9.49 -3.66 7.47
CA LEU A 4 -9.56 -3.11 8.83
C LEU A 4 -9.02 -1.67 8.89
N TRP A 5 -8.05 -1.35 8.02
CA TRP A 5 -7.48 0.00 7.93
C TRP A 5 -8.39 0.92 7.11
N MET A 6 -9.11 0.37 6.13
CA MET A 6 -10.08 1.07 5.30
C MET A 6 -11.51 1.04 5.88
N GLY A 7 -11.72 1.54 7.10
CA GLY A 7 -13.07 1.77 7.63
C GLY A 7 -13.89 2.76 6.78
N SER A 8 -15.20 2.86 7.03
CA SER A 8 -16.20 3.57 6.19
C SER A 8 -15.94 5.07 5.92
N ALA A 9 -14.97 5.70 6.59
CA ALA A 9 -14.68 7.13 6.50
C ALA A 9 -13.24 7.45 6.03
N HIS A 10 -12.50 6.51 5.44
CA HIS A 10 -11.06 6.68 5.23
C HIS A 10 -10.66 7.46 3.97
N PHE A 11 -11.55 7.60 2.98
CA PHE A 11 -11.18 8.30 1.74
C PHE A 11 -11.16 9.81 1.95
N LEU A 12 -9.98 10.40 1.79
CA LEU A 12 -9.78 11.85 1.80
C LEU A 12 -10.31 12.51 0.53
N THR A 13 -10.40 11.73 -0.56
CA THR A 13 -10.82 12.23 -1.86
C THR A 13 -12.31 12.01 -2.14
N LYS A 14 -12.91 12.98 -2.84
CA LYS A 14 -14.27 12.88 -3.37
C LYS A 14 -14.21 12.56 -4.87
N THR A 15 -15.20 11.84 -5.39
CA THR A 15 -15.34 11.28 -6.76
C THR A 15 -14.61 9.96 -7.01
N LEU A 16 -15.25 9.06 -7.79
CA LEU A 16 -14.77 7.70 -8.04
C LEU A 16 -13.36 7.64 -8.65
N LYS A 17 -13.03 8.57 -9.55
CA LYS A 17 -11.70 8.62 -10.18
C LYS A 17 -10.59 8.80 -9.13
N ARG A 18 -10.78 9.71 -8.17
CA ARG A 18 -9.79 10.00 -7.13
C ARG A 18 -9.76 8.90 -6.06
N VAL A 19 -10.92 8.40 -5.66
CA VAL A 19 -11.05 7.28 -4.72
C VAL A 19 -10.35 6.02 -5.26
N LYS A 20 -10.44 5.75 -6.57
CA LYS A 20 -9.71 4.62 -7.20
C LYS A 20 -8.20 4.79 -7.11
N THR A 21 -7.69 6.01 -7.28
CA THR A 21 -6.26 6.31 -7.10
C THR A 21 -5.84 6.09 -5.65
N GLU A 22 -6.62 6.63 -4.70
CA GLU A 22 -6.37 6.48 -3.26
C GLU A 22 -6.36 5.01 -2.82
N MET A 23 -7.34 4.22 -3.28
CA MET A 23 -7.37 2.77 -3.11
C MET A 23 -6.10 2.09 -3.64
N SER A 24 -5.66 2.48 -4.84
CA SER A 24 -4.46 1.89 -5.47
C SER A 24 -3.20 2.19 -4.65
N LEU A 25 -3.09 3.40 -4.10
CA LEU A 25 -1.99 3.79 -3.21
C LEU A 25 -1.99 2.99 -1.90
N HIS A 26 -3.16 2.78 -1.30
CA HIS A 26 -3.26 1.95 -0.09
C HIS A 26 -2.84 0.50 -0.34
N VAL A 27 -3.24 -0.09 -1.47
CA VAL A 27 -2.82 -1.44 -1.86
C VAL A 27 -1.30 -1.49 -2.07
N LEU A 28 -0.73 -0.50 -2.75
CA LEU A 28 0.72 -0.42 -2.96
C LEU A 28 1.48 -0.33 -1.64
N ALA A 29 1.06 0.56 -0.74
CA ALA A 29 1.69 0.72 0.57
C ALA A 29 1.62 -0.56 1.41
N TYR A 30 0.48 -1.25 1.39
CA TYR A 30 0.33 -2.55 2.06
C TYR A 30 1.27 -3.60 1.46
N ASN A 31 1.35 -3.68 0.14
CA ASN A 31 2.20 -4.65 -0.54
C ASN A 31 3.68 -4.41 -0.22
N LEU A 32 4.14 -3.15 -0.23
CA LEU A 32 5.50 -2.80 0.18
C LEU A 32 5.76 -3.21 1.63
N LYS A 33 4.84 -2.88 2.55
CA LYS A 33 4.94 -3.31 3.96
C LYS A 33 5.05 -4.82 4.07
N ARG A 34 4.25 -5.56 3.31
CA ARG A 34 4.28 -7.03 3.31
C ARG A 34 5.62 -7.58 2.80
N VAL A 35 6.13 -7.06 1.69
CA VAL A 35 7.42 -7.49 1.12
C VAL A 35 8.56 -7.20 2.09
N MET A 36 8.58 -6.02 2.71
CA MET A 36 9.56 -5.67 3.74
C MET A 36 9.52 -6.63 4.94
N GLN A 37 8.34 -7.10 5.34
CA GLN A 37 8.20 -8.07 6.43
C GLN A 37 8.64 -9.49 6.02
N ILE A 38 8.47 -9.88 4.76
CA ILE A 38 8.85 -11.22 4.27
C ILE A 38 10.35 -11.31 3.97
N LEU A 39 10.91 -10.32 3.27
CA LEU A 39 12.29 -10.36 2.78
C LEU A 39 13.29 -9.65 3.68
N GLY A 40 12.82 -8.72 4.53
CA GLY A 40 13.66 -7.75 5.21
C GLY A 40 14.07 -6.58 4.29
N VAL A 41 14.32 -5.42 4.88
CA VAL A 41 14.63 -4.18 4.13
C VAL A 41 15.96 -4.28 3.39
N ASP A 42 17.01 -4.82 4.02
CA ASP A 42 18.35 -4.88 3.41
C ASP A 42 18.39 -5.78 2.18
N ARG A 43 17.73 -6.93 2.25
CA ARG A 43 17.62 -7.84 1.10
C ARG A 43 16.83 -7.19 -0.01
N LEU A 44 15.66 -6.64 0.29
CA LEU A 44 14.82 -5.94 -0.68
C LEU A 44 15.60 -4.83 -1.42
N MET A 45 16.37 -4.03 -0.71
CA MET A 45 17.15 -2.94 -1.32
C MET A 45 18.28 -3.42 -2.23
N ARG A 46 18.88 -4.59 -1.94
CA ARG A 46 19.86 -5.20 -2.85
C ARG A 46 19.19 -5.68 -4.15
N GLU A 47 18.06 -6.38 -4.03
CA GLU A 47 17.34 -6.91 -5.21
C GLU A 47 16.78 -5.79 -6.10
N ILE A 48 16.38 -4.65 -5.55
CA ILE A 48 15.88 -3.50 -6.34
C ILE A 48 17.01 -2.79 -7.12
N ARG A 49 18.24 -2.82 -6.60
CA ARG A 49 19.40 -2.15 -7.20
C ARG A 49 20.14 -3.00 -8.22
N ALA A 50 19.93 -4.31 -8.21
CA ALA A 50 20.49 -5.27 -9.17
C ALA A 50 19.75 -5.17 -10.51
#